data_AF-Q4QAY9-F1
#
_entry.id   AF-Q4QAY9-F1
#
_cell.length_a   1.000
_cell.length_b   1.000
_cell.length_c   1.000
_cell.angle_alpha   90.00
_cell.angle_beta   90.00
_cell.angle_gamma   90.00
#
_symmetry.space_group_name_H-M   'P 1'
#
loop_
_entity.id
_entity.type
_entity.pdbx_description
1 polymer ?
#
loop_
_entity_poly.entity_id
_entity_poly.type
_entity_poly.pdbx_seq_one_letter_code
_entity_poly.pdbx_strand_id
1 'polypeptide(L)'
;MGGATSKDRYDRAAATGILTLNTQKVKSWSSVTKALKKLSALRIITITRNPLRDPVPYAFTALSLWGTLVSLDLSHNGLTCACALGSEAPLSKTHAKEARARIATAPVSNAAHGTTRLPLESLNISGNDLHMLPPLLAARFPRLRRLVCTDNKTTLDIPLSLARCVGPSKSLEVVALQRNRLKTFVIADSTVDKPFPALRELLLDQNHLGGTVSLGFAADEEAPTMASLRRISLDEQKGKEPLRRVSAAIFAHCPGLTSLSLQGNCNEEEIRDSLVRSDIYRKWQVRQKDRVDKKLHAGGQADLI
;
A
#
# COMPACT_ATOMS: atom_id res chain seq x y z
N MET A 1 -12.63 35.84 6.61
CA MET A 1 -13.06 35.01 5.46
C MET A 1 -14.18 34.08 5.91
N GLY A 2 -15.42 34.34 5.48
CA GLY A 2 -16.58 33.54 5.88
C GLY A 2 -16.48 32.12 5.33
N GLY A 3 -16.39 31.13 6.22
CA GLY A 3 -16.39 29.72 5.82
C GLY A 3 -17.74 29.35 5.22
N ALA A 4 -17.74 28.76 4.02
CA ALA A 4 -18.93 28.19 3.41
C ALA A 4 -19.70 27.32 4.43
N THR A 5 -21.02 27.46 4.45
CA THR A 5 -21.85 26.70 5.38
C THR A 5 -21.71 25.20 5.10
N SER A 6 -22.06 24.36 6.08
CA SER A 6 -22.05 22.91 5.88
C SER A 6 -22.93 22.48 4.71
N LYS A 7 -24.07 23.18 4.51
CA LYS A 7 -25.01 22.94 3.41
C LYS A 7 -24.38 23.20 2.04
N ASP A 8 -23.78 24.39 1.84
CA ASP A 8 -23.15 24.76 0.57
C ASP A 8 -22.06 23.76 0.14
N ARG A 9 -21.36 23.18 1.13
CA ARG A 9 -20.34 22.16 0.89
C ARG A 9 -20.92 20.87 0.35
N TYR A 10 -22.04 20.39 0.92
CA TYR A 10 -22.68 19.16 0.47
C TYR A 10 -23.37 19.33 -0.88
N ASP A 11 -23.99 20.50 -1.11
CA ASP A 11 -24.61 20.81 -2.41
C ASP A 11 -23.55 20.88 -3.51
N ARG A 12 -22.40 21.52 -3.23
CA ARG A 12 -21.25 21.50 -4.16
C ARG A 12 -20.72 20.08 -4.38
N ALA A 13 -20.60 19.28 -3.33
CA ALA A 13 -20.11 17.92 -3.44
C ALA A 13 -21.06 17.02 -4.25
N ALA A 14 -22.37 17.24 -4.17
CA ALA A 14 -23.35 16.58 -5.02
C ALA A 14 -23.17 16.96 -6.50
N ALA A 15 -22.85 18.22 -6.79
CA ALA A 15 -22.61 18.69 -8.16
C ALA A 15 -21.26 18.25 -8.74
N THR A 16 -20.19 18.26 -7.94
CA THR A 16 -18.82 17.99 -8.42
C THR A 16 -18.39 16.54 -8.25
N GLY A 17 -19.07 15.78 -7.40
CA GLY A 17 -18.62 14.45 -6.96
C GLY A 17 -17.40 14.48 -6.02
N ILE A 18 -17.01 15.65 -5.51
CA ILE A 18 -15.83 15.83 -4.66
C ILE A 18 -16.26 16.41 -3.31
N LEU A 19 -15.93 15.70 -2.23
CA LEU A 19 -16.17 16.16 -0.86
C LEU A 19 -14.87 16.25 -0.06
N THR A 20 -14.60 17.43 0.49
CA THR A 20 -13.49 17.64 1.43
C THR A 20 -14.00 18.03 2.81
N LEU A 21 -13.81 17.14 3.77
CA LEU A 21 -14.04 17.32 5.20
C LEU A 21 -12.69 17.41 5.93
N ASN A 22 -12.00 18.53 5.72
CA ASN A 22 -10.84 18.91 6.53
C ASN A 22 -11.31 19.69 7.76
N THR A 23 -10.52 19.71 8.85
CA THR A 23 -10.72 20.38 10.15
C THR A 23 -11.51 19.59 11.19
N GLN A 24 -11.07 19.60 12.46
CA GLN A 24 -11.52 18.83 13.66
C GLN A 24 -13.02 18.91 14.05
N LYS A 25 -13.90 19.32 13.15
CA LYS A 25 -15.33 19.49 13.38
C LYS A 25 -16.10 18.17 13.28
N VAL A 26 -15.57 17.17 12.59
CA VAL A 26 -16.19 15.86 12.51
C VAL A 26 -15.72 14.99 13.67
N LYS A 27 -16.59 14.79 14.66
CA LYS A 27 -16.23 14.08 15.90
C LYS A 27 -16.58 12.60 15.90
N SER A 28 -17.39 12.13 14.96
CA SER A 28 -17.83 10.73 14.96
C SER A 28 -18.17 10.22 13.56
N TRP A 29 -17.98 8.91 13.38
CA TRP A 29 -18.39 8.23 12.15
C TRP A 29 -19.89 8.28 11.90
N SER A 30 -20.73 8.28 12.94
CA SER A 30 -22.19 8.41 12.79
C SER A 30 -22.55 9.73 12.08
N SER A 31 -21.89 10.83 12.45
CA SER A 31 -22.08 12.13 11.78
C SER A 31 -21.66 12.09 10.31
N VAL A 32 -20.48 11.50 10.02
CA VAL A 32 -19.98 11.30 8.65
C VAL A 32 -20.98 10.49 7.83
N THR A 33 -21.36 9.31 8.33
CA THR A 33 -22.26 8.39 7.63
C THR A 33 -23.61 9.02 7.35
N LYS A 34 -24.16 9.77 8.32
CA LYS A 34 -25.44 10.49 8.14
C LYS A 34 -25.33 11.55 7.05
N ALA A 35 -24.24 12.31 7.02
CA ALA A 35 -24.01 13.33 6.00
C ALA A 35 -23.81 12.74 4.60
N LEU A 36 -23.08 11.63 4.51
CA LEU A 36 -22.75 10.97 3.25
C LEU A 36 -23.90 10.14 2.66
N LYS A 37 -24.89 9.75 3.47
CA LYS A 37 -26.02 8.90 3.05
C LYS A 37 -26.77 9.43 1.82
N LYS A 38 -26.79 10.75 1.62
CA LYS A 38 -27.50 11.40 0.50
C LYS A 38 -26.62 11.65 -0.74
N LEU A 39 -25.32 11.36 -0.66
CA LEU A 39 -24.34 11.74 -1.68
C LEU A 39 -23.84 10.51 -2.44
N SER A 40 -24.73 9.88 -3.21
CA SER A 40 -24.46 8.62 -3.93
C SER A 40 -23.52 8.75 -5.13
N ALA A 41 -23.30 9.98 -5.63
CA ALA A 41 -22.47 10.26 -6.81
C ALA A 41 -21.03 10.67 -6.48
N LEU A 42 -20.60 10.55 -5.21
CA LEU A 42 -19.25 10.97 -4.81
C LEU A 42 -18.17 10.06 -5.41
N ARG A 43 -17.23 10.68 -6.12
CA ARG A 43 -16.05 10.04 -6.69
C ARG A 43 -14.81 10.23 -5.84
N ILE A 44 -14.71 11.35 -5.12
CA ILE A 44 -13.55 11.68 -4.28
C ILE A 44 -14.03 12.14 -2.91
N ILE A 45 -13.52 11.48 -1.88
CA ILE A 45 -13.76 11.86 -0.49
C ILE A 45 -12.43 12.07 0.22
N THR A 46 -12.28 13.24 0.83
CA THR A 46 -11.14 13.57 1.71
C THR A 46 -11.68 13.91 3.08
N ILE A 47 -11.44 13.05 4.06
CA ILE A 47 -11.76 13.27 5.47
C ILE A 47 -10.44 13.27 6.20
N THR A 48 -9.90 14.43 6.53
CA THR A 48 -8.55 14.53 7.10
C THR A 48 -8.49 15.46 8.29
N ARG A 49 -7.57 15.18 9.22
CA ARG A 49 -7.35 16.00 10.43
C ARG A 49 -8.60 16.12 11.31
N ASN A 50 -9.36 15.03 11.45
CA ASN A 50 -10.50 14.92 12.37
C ASN A 50 -10.20 13.95 13.51
N PRO A 51 -10.77 14.11 14.71
CA PRO A 51 -10.55 13.18 15.82
C PRO A 51 -11.36 11.87 15.69
N LEU A 52 -11.35 11.21 14.51
CA LEU A 52 -12.04 9.94 14.28
C LEU A 52 -11.16 8.77 14.77
N ARG A 53 -11.06 8.61 16.10
CA ARG A 53 -10.21 7.57 16.71
C ARG A 53 -10.77 6.15 16.57
N ASP A 54 -12.10 6.07 16.54
CA ASP A 54 -12.82 4.81 16.45
C ASP A 54 -12.50 4.10 15.12
N PRO A 55 -12.46 2.75 15.12
CA PRO A 55 -12.35 1.98 13.88
C PRO A 55 -13.36 2.41 12.82
N VAL A 56 -12.98 2.32 11.54
CA VAL A 56 -13.91 2.53 10.44
C VAL A 56 -15.10 1.57 10.59
N PRO A 57 -16.34 2.07 10.76
CA PRO A 57 -17.47 1.20 11.02
C PRO A 57 -18.04 0.63 9.73
N TYR A 58 -18.62 -0.56 9.82
CA TYR A 58 -19.27 -1.20 8.67
C TYR A 58 -20.33 -0.31 8.01
N ALA A 59 -21.11 0.43 8.80
CA ALA A 59 -22.12 1.37 8.30
C ALA A 59 -21.56 2.43 7.34
N PHE A 60 -20.30 2.84 7.50
CA PHE A 60 -19.63 3.75 6.57
C PHE A 60 -19.33 3.03 5.24
N THR A 61 -18.91 1.77 5.30
CA THR A 61 -18.57 0.95 4.13
C THR A 61 -19.79 0.40 3.37
N ALA A 62 -20.98 0.47 3.97
CA ALA A 62 -22.26 0.06 3.39
C ALA A 62 -22.99 1.20 2.66
N LEU A 63 -22.41 2.40 2.58
CA LEU A 63 -23.01 3.53 1.87
C LEU A 63 -23.02 3.29 0.35
N SER A 64 -24.09 3.71 -0.32
CA SER A 64 -24.24 3.54 -1.78
C SER A 64 -23.18 4.29 -2.59
N LEU A 65 -22.59 5.36 -2.03
CA LEU A 65 -21.49 6.10 -2.67
C LEU A 65 -20.28 5.23 -2.99
N TRP A 66 -20.09 4.10 -2.29
CA TRP A 66 -18.98 3.19 -2.57
C TRP A 66 -19.05 2.60 -3.97
N GLY A 67 -20.23 2.55 -4.59
CA GLY A 67 -20.39 2.14 -5.99
C GLY A 67 -19.84 3.15 -7.01
N THR A 68 -19.52 4.38 -6.59
CA THR A 68 -18.98 5.44 -7.47
C THR A 68 -17.63 6.01 -6.98
N LEU A 69 -17.23 5.69 -5.75
CA LEU A 69 -16.03 6.23 -5.11
C LEU A 69 -14.74 5.69 -5.74
N VAL A 70 -13.92 6.61 -6.26
CA VAL A 70 -12.63 6.33 -6.91
C VAL A 70 -11.46 6.62 -5.99
N SER A 71 -11.55 7.67 -5.16
CA SER A 71 -10.48 8.06 -4.25
C SER A 71 -11.01 8.35 -2.85
N LEU A 72 -10.34 7.76 -1.85
CA LEU A 72 -10.63 7.96 -0.44
C LEU A 72 -9.35 8.33 0.31
N ASP A 73 -9.40 9.48 0.96
CA ASP A 73 -8.37 9.92 1.90
C ASP A 73 -8.95 10.02 3.31
N LEU A 74 -8.45 9.17 4.22
CA LEU A 74 -8.77 9.12 5.64
C LEU A 74 -7.53 9.46 6.51
N SER A 75 -6.60 10.23 5.97
CA SER A 75 -5.34 10.52 6.66
C SER A 75 -5.50 11.45 7.88
N HIS A 76 -4.60 11.31 8.84
CA HIS A 76 -4.51 12.16 10.02
C HIS A 76 -5.79 12.20 10.88
N ASN A 77 -6.45 11.06 11.08
CA ASN A 77 -7.67 10.98 11.87
C ASN A 77 -7.52 10.29 13.24
N GLY A 78 -6.37 9.68 13.51
CA GLY A 78 -6.14 8.86 14.70
C GLY A 78 -6.82 7.49 14.64
N LEU A 79 -7.12 6.99 13.44
CA LEU A 79 -7.77 5.69 13.26
C LEU A 79 -6.91 4.58 13.84
N THR A 80 -7.50 3.77 14.72
CA THR A 80 -6.84 2.59 15.28
C THR A 80 -6.96 1.37 14.38
N CYS A 81 -8.01 1.33 13.54
CA CYS A 81 -8.33 0.21 12.67
C CYS A 81 -9.12 0.66 11.44
N ALA A 82 -8.79 0.10 10.27
CA ALA A 82 -9.50 0.33 9.02
C ALA A 82 -9.94 -0.99 8.35
N CYS A 83 -9.99 -2.09 9.09
CA CYS A 83 -10.24 -3.42 8.55
C CYS A 83 -11.60 -3.57 7.84
N ALA A 84 -12.61 -2.78 8.23
CA ALA A 84 -13.91 -2.75 7.56
C ALA A 84 -13.79 -2.33 6.09
N LEU A 85 -12.76 -1.58 5.70
CA LEU A 85 -12.57 -1.18 4.29
C LEU A 85 -12.41 -2.39 3.38
N GLY A 86 -11.70 -3.42 3.81
CA GLY A 86 -11.49 -4.63 3.00
C GLY A 86 -12.48 -5.76 3.26
N SER A 87 -13.52 -5.53 4.09
CA SER A 87 -14.51 -6.57 4.41
C SER A 87 -15.96 -6.12 4.25
N GLU A 88 -16.78 -7.03 3.70
CA GLU A 88 -18.24 -6.91 3.64
C GLU A 88 -18.94 -7.36 4.93
N ALA A 89 -18.20 -7.92 5.90
CA ALA A 89 -18.77 -8.36 7.16
C ALA A 89 -18.41 -7.37 8.28
N PRO A 90 -19.36 -7.04 9.17
CA PRO A 90 -19.05 -6.36 10.43
C PRO A 90 -17.96 -7.14 11.15
N LEU A 91 -16.87 -6.47 11.50
CA LEU A 91 -15.84 -7.03 12.37
C LEU A 91 -16.23 -6.71 13.83
N SER A 92 -16.13 -7.68 14.73
CA SER A 92 -16.48 -7.51 16.15
C SER A 92 -15.50 -6.57 16.87
N LYS A 93 -15.68 -6.25 18.15
CA LYS A 93 -14.71 -5.42 18.91
C LYS A 93 -13.25 -5.94 18.89
N THR A 94 -13.00 -7.18 18.43
CA THR A 94 -11.68 -7.81 18.31
C THR A 94 -11.14 -7.83 16.86
N HIS A 95 -11.19 -6.68 16.19
CA HIS A 95 -10.84 -6.51 14.75
C HIS A 95 -9.55 -7.20 14.30
N ALA A 96 -8.48 -7.15 15.10
CA ALA A 96 -7.16 -7.68 14.72
C ALA A 96 -7.14 -9.21 14.58
N LYS A 97 -7.74 -9.92 15.54
CA LYS A 97 -7.74 -11.40 15.56
C LYS A 97 -8.58 -11.94 14.41
N GLU A 98 -9.75 -11.35 14.19
CA GLU A 98 -10.64 -11.69 13.09
C GLU A 98 -10.01 -11.37 11.72
N ALA A 99 -9.36 -10.22 11.58
CA ALA A 99 -8.63 -9.87 10.37
C ALA A 99 -7.53 -10.89 10.05
N ARG A 100 -6.72 -11.28 11.04
CA ARG A 100 -5.69 -12.32 10.87
C ARG A 100 -6.28 -13.67 10.50
N ALA A 101 -7.36 -14.10 11.15
CA ALA A 101 -8.03 -15.35 10.82
C ALA A 101 -8.51 -15.35 9.36
N ARG A 102 -9.10 -14.24 8.89
CA ARG A 102 -9.52 -14.10 7.50
C ARG A 102 -8.35 -14.11 6.52
N ILE A 103 -7.25 -13.44 6.84
CA ILE A 103 -6.03 -13.48 6.01
C ILE A 103 -5.50 -14.92 5.89
N ALA A 104 -5.51 -15.67 7.00
CA ALA A 104 -5.03 -17.05 7.02
C ALA A 104 -5.93 -18.01 6.23
N THR A 105 -7.26 -17.82 6.26
CA THR A 105 -8.22 -18.67 5.56
C THR A 105 -8.54 -18.22 4.13
N ALA A 106 -8.15 -16.99 3.76
CA ALA A 106 -8.47 -16.46 2.44
C ALA A 106 -7.79 -17.27 1.34
N PRO A 107 -8.51 -17.60 0.25
CA PRO A 107 -7.91 -18.24 -0.89
C PRO A 107 -6.81 -17.35 -1.47
N VAL A 108 -5.71 -17.98 -1.88
CA VAL A 108 -4.57 -17.29 -2.47
C VAL A 108 -4.92 -16.65 -3.81
N SER A 109 -5.90 -17.22 -4.53
CA SER A 109 -6.42 -16.64 -5.76
C SER A 109 -7.51 -15.59 -5.47
N ASN A 110 -7.52 -14.51 -6.25
CA ASN A 110 -8.50 -13.42 -6.21
C ASN A 110 -9.96 -13.83 -6.50
N ALA A 111 -10.26 -15.12 -6.53
CA ALA A 111 -11.59 -15.66 -6.72
C ALA A 111 -12.37 -15.61 -5.39
N ALA A 112 -12.53 -14.42 -4.81
CA ALA A 112 -13.52 -14.19 -3.78
C ALA A 112 -14.91 -14.25 -4.45
N HIS A 113 -15.49 -15.44 -4.47
CA HIS A 113 -16.85 -15.67 -4.97
C HIS A 113 -17.82 -14.86 -4.08
N GLY A 114 -18.59 -13.97 -4.69
CA GLY A 114 -19.68 -13.25 -4.02
C GLY A 114 -19.37 -11.86 -3.42
N THR A 115 -18.15 -11.32 -3.55
CA THR A 115 -17.86 -9.95 -3.09
C THR A 115 -18.21 -8.90 -4.15
N THR A 116 -18.85 -7.81 -3.71
CA THR A 116 -19.17 -6.65 -4.54
C THR A 116 -17.86 -5.95 -4.91
N ARG A 117 -17.54 -5.94 -6.21
CA ARG A 117 -16.34 -5.27 -6.72
C ARG A 117 -16.60 -3.77 -6.82
N LEU A 118 -15.87 -2.99 -6.03
CA LEU A 118 -16.01 -1.54 -5.95
C LEU A 118 -14.89 -0.84 -6.76
N PRO A 119 -15.16 0.37 -7.29
CA PRO A 119 -14.29 1.04 -8.25
C PRO A 119 -13.12 1.83 -7.62
N LEU A 120 -12.85 1.68 -6.31
CA LEU A 120 -11.80 2.46 -5.64
C LEU A 120 -10.43 2.21 -6.27
N GLU A 121 -9.75 3.29 -6.65
CA GLU A 121 -8.42 3.27 -7.28
C GLU A 121 -7.32 3.81 -6.36
N SER A 122 -7.66 4.70 -5.42
CA SER A 122 -6.69 5.29 -4.49
C SER A 122 -7.22 5.33 -3.07
N LEU A 123 -6.42 4.79 -2.15
CA LEU A 123 -6.68 4.79 -0.71
C LEU A 123 -5.49 5.42 0.03
N ASN A 124 -5.75 6.47 0.81
CA ASN A 124 -4.80 7.06 1.73
C ASN A 124 -5.31 6.93 3.17
N ILE A 125 -4.55 6.27 4.02
CA ILE A 125 -4.83 6.03 5.44
C ILE A 125 -3.64 6.43 6.33
N SER A 126 -2.81 7.35 5.84
CA SER A 126 -1.59 7.82 6.53
C SER A 126 -1.86 8.65 7.79
N GLY A 127 -0.88 8.82 8.67
CA GLY A 127 -0.98 9.73 9.83
C GLY A 127 -1.97 9.26 10.90
N ASN A 128 -2.29 7.97 10.95
CA ASN A 128 -3.25 7.39 11.89
C ASN A 128 -2.53 6.61 13.00
N ASP A 129 -3.28 5.84 13.79
CA ASP A 129 -2.77 4.98 14.85
C ASP A 129 -3.03 3.50 14.47
N LEU A 130 -2.91 3.17 13.18
CA LEU A 130 -3.22 1.84 12.64
C LEU A 130 -2.20 0.79 13.05
N HIS A 131 -2.70 -0.31 13.63
CA HIS A 131 -1.88 -1.48 13.97
C HIS A 131 -1.83 -2.54 12.86
N MET A 132 -2.69 -2.44 11.83
CA MET A 132 -2.75 -3.40 10.71
C MET A 132 -3.31 -2.72 9.45
N LEU A 133 -2.88 -3.20 8.28
CA LEU A 133 -3.51 -2.84 7.00
C LEU A 133 -4.93 -3.46 6.89
N PRO A 134 -5.87 -2.82 6.17
CA PRO A 134 -7.15 -3.45 5.90
C PRO A 134 -6.96 -4.76 5.12
N PRO A 135 -7.52 -5.89 5.58
CA PRO A 135 -7.34 -7.19 4.94
C PRO A 135 -8.15 -7.28 3.65
N LEU A 136 -7.66 -7.98 2.63
CA LEU A 136 -8.40 -8.31 1.41
C LEU A 136 -8.90 -7.09 0.60
N LEU A 137 -8.21 -5.95 0.70
CA LEU A 137 -8.50 -4.75 -0.09
C LEU A 137 -8.59 -5.05 -1.59
N ALA A 138 -7.71 -5.88 -2.15
CA ALA A 138 -7.69 -6.18 -3.58
C ALA A 138 -8.90 -7.03 -4.04
N ALA A 139 -9.48 -7.82 -3.13
CA ALA A 139 -10.70 -8.57 -3.43
C ALA A 139 -11.89 -7.62 -3.58
N ARG A 140 -12.02 -6.65 -2.66
CA ARG A 140 -13.11 -5.65 -2.68
C ARG A 140 -12.89 -4.54 -3.71
N PHE A 141 -11.65 -4.10 -3.86
CA PHE A 141 -11.21 -3.01 -4.74
C PHE A 141 -10.21 -3.53 -5.78
N PRO A 142 -10.65 -4.33 -6.76
CA PRO A 142 -9.76 -4.92 -7.77
C PRO A 142 -9.09 -3.88 -8.67
N ARG A 143 -9.59 -2.65 -8.66
CA ARG A 143 -9.03 -1.50 -9.37
C ARG A 143 -8.08 -0.65 -8.51
N LEU A 144 -7.79 -1.04 -7.26
CA LEU A 144 -6.91 -0.27 -6.39
C LEU A 144 -5.50 -0.20 -6.99
N ARG A 145 -5.07 1.01 -7.34
CA ARG A 145 -3.76 1.32 -7.93
C ARG A 145 -2.78 1.88 -6.91
N ARG A 146 -3.27 2.65 -5.93
CA ARG A 146 -2.42 3.34 -4.96
C ARG A 146 -2.90 3.10 -3.53
N LEU A 147 -2.05 2.48 -2.73
CA LEU A 147 -2.22 2.31 -1.28
C LEU A 147 -1.16 3.13 -0.55
N VAL A 148 -1.60 4.16 0.17
CA VAL A 148 -0.74 5.02 0.98
C VAL A 148 -1.10 4.84 2.45
N CYS A 149 -0.19 4.28 3.22
CA CYS A 149 -0.34 4.08 4.65
C CYS A 149 0.99 4.45 5.28
N THR A 150 1.25 5.74 5.45
CA THR A 150 2.52 6.27 5.99
C THR A 150 2.31 6.90 7.35
N ASP A 151 3.38 7.05 8.13
CA ASP A 151 3.36 7.85 9.37
C ASP A 151 2.30 7.38 10.39
N ASN A 152 2.15 6.06 10.58
CA ASN A 152 1.30 5.56 11.66
C ASN A 152 2.07 5.50 12.99
N LYS A 153 1.42 5.95 14.07
CA LYS A 153 2.07 6.07 15.38
C LYS A 153 2.21 4.75 16.12
N THR A 154 1.49 3.72 15.70
CA THR A 154 1.61 2.36 16.22
C THR A 154 2.43 1.53 15.26
N THR A 155 3.08 0.48 15.77
CA THR A 155 3.78 -0.47 14.91
C THR A 155 2.75 -1.16 14.02
N LEU A 156 2.91 -0.99 12.71
CA LEU A 156 2.05 -1.64 11.73
C LEU A 156 2.43 -3.11 11.61
N ASP A 157 1.45 -3.99 11.72
CA ASP A 157 1.59 -5.42 11.47
C ASP A 157 1.08 -5.74 10.06
N ILE A 158 1.88 -6.51 9.31
CA ILE A 158 1.52 -7.06 8.00
C ILE A 158 1.65 -8.58 8.12
N PRO A 159 0.60 -9.28 8.55
CA PRO A 159 0.68 -10.70 8.85
C PRO A 159 0.92 -11.51 7.58
N LEU A 160 1.81 -12.51 7.69
CA LEU A 160 2.28 -13.39 6.61
C LEU A 160 3.08 -12.65 5.52
N SER A 161 2.39 -11.92 4.65
CA SER A 161 2.98 -11.16 3.55
C SER A 161 2.01 -10.07 3.08
N LEU A 162 2.51 -9.07 2.35
CA LEU A 162 1.66 -8.01 1.79
C LEU A 162 0.57 -8.58 0.88
N ALA A 163 0.91 -9.57 0.05
CA ALA A 163 0.00 -10.24 -0.87
C ALA A 163 -1.09 -11.03 -0.14
N ARG A 164 -0.78 -11.70 0.96
CA ARG A 164 -1.78 -12.36 1.80
C ARG A 164 -2.67 -11.34 2.53
N CYS A 165 -2.08 -10.28 3.05
CA CYS A 165 -2.79 -9.26 3.81
C CYS A 165 -3.76 -8.46 2.94
N VAL A 166 -3.25 -7.79 1.90
CA VAL A 166 -4.03 -6.90 1.02
C VAL A 166 -4.79 -7.70 -0.05
N GLY A 167 -4.36 -8.93 -0.35
CA GLY A 167 -4.79 -9.71 -1.51
C GLY A 167 -3.91 -9.42 -2.73
N PRO A 168 -3.61 -10.41 -3.58
CA PRO A 168 -2.89 -10.17 -4.83
C PRO A 168 -3.69 -9.19 -5.70
N SER A 169 -3.02 -8.32 -6.46
CA SER A 169 -3.71 -7.29 -7.25
C SER A 169 -3.04 -7.09 -8.59
N LYS A 170 -3.82 -7.22 -9.66
CA LYS A 170 -3.37 -6.91 -11.03
C LYS A 170 -3.25 -5.41 -11.30
N SER A 171 -3.81 -4.57 -10.44
CA SER A 171 -3.91 -3.12 -10.65
C SER A 171 -3.01 -2.31 -9.72
N LEU A 172 -2.51 -2.90 -8.63
CA LEU A 172 -1.75 -2.17 -7.61
C LEU A 172 -0.39 -1.74 -8.16
N GLU A 173 -0.17 -0.44 -8.24
CA GLU A 173 1.01 0.21 -8.84
C GLU A 173 1.93 0.83 -7.78
N VAL A 174 1.37 1.38 -6.70
CA VAL A 174 2.13 2.10 -5.68
C VAL A 174 1.71 1.64 -4.28
N VAL A 175 2.70 1.21 -3.51
CA VAL A 175 2.56 0.87 -2.09
C VAL A 175 3.54 1.72 -1.28
N ALA A 176 2.99 2.61 -0.47
CA ALA A 176 3.74 3.53 0.38
C ALA A 176 3.49 3.18 1.85
N LEU A 177 4.52 2.65 2.51
CA LEU A 177 4.52 2.14 3.88
C LEU A 177 5.63 2.77 4.74
N GLN A 178 6.07 3.98 4.41
CA GLN A 178 7.09 4.68 5.16
C GLN A 178 6.64 5.02 6.58
N ARG A 179 7.58 5.09 7.53
CA ARG A 179 7.31 5.55 8.91
C ARG A 179 6.23 4.76 9.65
N ASN A 180 6.25 3.43 9.55
CA ASN A 180 5.30 2.54 10.24
C ASN A 180 5.95 1.60 11.27
N ARG A 181 7.24 1.79 11.56
CA ARG A 181 8.01 0.97 12.51
C ARG A 181 8.00 -0.52 12.15
N LEU A 182 7.85 -0.85 10.86
CA LEU A 182 7.88 -2.23 10.37
C LEU A 182 9.19 -2.89 10.78
N LYS A 183 9.12 -4.05 11.45
CA LYS A 183 10.31 -4.83 11.84
C LYS A 183 10.73 -5.82 10.78
N THR A 184 9.74 -6.35 10.06
CA THR A 184 9.90 -7.29 8.95
C THR A 184 8.97 -6.86 7.83
N PHE A 185 9.32 -7.24 6.60
CA PHE A 185 8.47 -6.99 5.44
C PHE A 185 8.72 -8.09 4.40
N VAL A 186 7.64 -8.65 3.87
CA VAL A 186 7.63 -9.69 2.83
C VAL A 186 6.52 -9.34 1.84
N ILE A 187 6.80 -9.34 0.54
CA ILE A 187 5.77 -9.04 -0.47
C ILE A 187 4.84 -10.22 -0.63
N ALA A 188 5.39 -11.41 -0.88
CA ALA A 188 4.64 -12.65 -1.02
C ALA A 188 5.46 -13.83 -0.52
N ASP A 189 4.78 -14.89 -0.14
CA ASP A 189 5.38 -16.20 0.05
C ASP A 189 5.24 -17.03 -1.24
N SER A 190 5.89 -18.19 -1.30
CA SER A 190 5.88 -19.09 -2.47
C SER A 190 4.50 -19.62 -2.86
N THR A 191 3.46 -19.42 -2.04
CA THR A 191 2.10 -19.86 -2.37
C THR A 191 1.37 -18.87 -3.29
N VAL A 192 1.84 -17.63 -3.41
CA VAL A 192 1.19 -16.57 -4.20
C VAL A 192 1.95 -16.32 -5.51
N ASP A 193 1.47 -16.87 -6.62
CA ASP A 193 2.02 -16.57 -7.94
C ASP A 193 1.70 -15.12 -8.37
N LYS A 194 2.72 -14.41 -8.85
CA LYS A 194 2.64 -13.04 -9.41
C LYS A 194 1.69 -12.13 -8.62
N PRO A 195 2.02 -11.80 -7.36
CA PRO A 195 1.09 -11.12 -6.46
C PRO A 195 0.70 -9.73 -6.97
N PHE A 196 1.64 -8.99 -7.57
CA PHE A 196 1.44 -7.60 -8.00
C PHE A 196 2.14 -7.30 -9.34
N PRO A 197 1.62 -7.80 -10.46
CA PRO A 197 2.28 -7.67 -11.77
C PRO A 197 2.38 -6.21 -12.25
N ALA A 198 1.53 -5.30 -11.73
CA ALA A 198 1.55 -3.88 -12.07
C ALA A 198 2.35 -3.01 -11.09
N LEU A 199 2.89 -3.58 -9.99
CA LEU A 199 3.57 -2.78 -8.97
C LEU A 199 4.80 -2.10 -9.56
N ARG A 200 4.91 -0.77 -9.36
CA ARG A 200 5.98 0.09 -9.86
C ARG A 200 6.82 0.66 -8.74
N GLU A 201 6.18 1.01 -7.62
CA GLU A 201 6.84 1.66 -6.49
C GLU A 201 6.49 0.97 -5.18
N LEU A 202 7.53 0.63 -4.44
CA LEU A 202 7.46 0.12 -3.08
C LEU A 202 8.33 1.00 -2.18
N LEU A 203 7.68 1.75 -1.30
CA LEU A 203 8.35 2.73 -0.44
C LEU A 203 8.27 2.27 1.02
N LEU A 204 9.42 1.97 1.61
CA LEU A 204 9.58 1.37 2.95
C LEU A 204 10.51 2.20 3.85
N ASP A 205 10.74 3.46 3.49
CA ASP A 205 11.66 4.36 4.21
C ASP A 205 11.27 4.56 5.66
N GLN A 206 12.26 4.83 6.51
CA GLN A 206 12.07 5.21 7.90
C GLN A 206 11.23 4.19 8.70
N ASN A 207 11.47 2.90 8.44
CA ASN A 207 10.92 1.79 9.23
C ASN A 207 11.97 1.26 10.20
N HIS A 208 11.69 0.11 10.83
CA HIS A 208 12.59 -0.58 11.75
C HIS A 208 13.09 -1.90 11.13
N LEU A 209 13.24 -1.95 9.80
CA LEU A 209 13.68 -3.14 9.10
C LEU A 209 15.15 -3.39 9.43
N GLY A 210 15.44 -4.57 9.99
CA GLY A 210 16.78 -4.98 10.39
C GLY A 210 17.20 -6.28 9.73
N GLY A 211 18.48 -6.65 9.89
CA GLY A 211 19.00 -7.92 9.40
C GLY A 211 19.02 -7.99 7.88
N THR A 212 18.32 -8.97 7.29
CA THR A 212 18.23 -9.14 5.83
C THR A 212 16.82 -8.85 5.34
N VAL A 213 16.69 -7.90 4.41
CA VAL A 213 15.42 -7.65 3.69
C VAL A 213 15.36 -8.52 2.44
N SER A 214 14.28 -9.28 2.30
CA SER A 214 13.92 -10.03 1.09
C SER A 214 12.47 -9.75 0.73
N LEU A 215 12.09 -9.96 -0.54
CA LEU A 215 10.70 -9.80 -0.97
C LEU A 215 9.89 -11.10 -0.80
N GLY A 216 10.51 -12.15 -0.25
CA GLY A 216 9.92 -13.48 -0.01
C GLY A 216 10.04 -14.49 -1.15
N PHE A 217 10.75 -14.13 -2.23
CA PHE A 217 11.03 -15.03 -3.35
C PHE A 217 12.40 -15.70 -3.21
N ALA A 218 12.48 -16.97 -3.59
CA ALA A 218 13.73 -17.72 -3.62
C ALA A 218 14.49 -17.43 -4.92
N ALA A 219 15.83 -17.39 -4.86
CA ALA A 219 16.68 -16.95 -5.97
C ALA A 219 16.66 -17.89 -7.20
N ASP A 220 16.19 -19.11 -7.02
CA ASP A 220 16.08 -20.20 -7.99
C ASP A 220 14.75 -20.22 -8.75
N GLU A 221 13.78 -19.40 -8.38
CA GLU A 221 12.53 -19.26 -9.13
C GLU A 221 12.79 -18.60 -10.50
N GLU A 222 12.65 -19.39 -11.57
CA GLU A 222 13.09 -19.03 -12.93
C GLU A 222 12.32 -17.85 -13.58
N ALA A 223 11.17 -17.44 -13.02
CA ALA A 223 10.31 -16.44 -13.63
C ALA A 223 10.37 -15.06 -12.93
N PRO A 224 10.41 -13.95 -13.69
CA PRO A 224 10.27 -12.63 -13.11
C PRO A 224 8.84 -12.41 -12.58
N THR A 225 8.73 -12.27 -11.26
CA THR A 225 7.45 -12.17 -10.57
C THR A 225 6.88 -10.75 -10.58
N MET A 226 7.74 -9.73 -10.63
CA MET A 226 7.36 -8.31 -10.57
C MET A 226 8.13 -7.48 -11.62
N ALA A 227 7.92 -7.82 -12.89
CA ALA A 227 8.59 -7.18 -14.02
C ALA A 227 8.33 -5.66 -14.14
N SER A 228 7.23 -5.16 -13.55
CA SER A 228 6.87 -3.73 -13.56
C SER A 228 7.55 -2.91 -12.47
N LEU A 229 8.15 -3.55 -11.45
CA LEU A 229 8.72 -2.82 -10.32
C LEU A 229 9.90 -1.97 -10.80
N ARG A 230 9.89 -0.69 -10.45
CA ARG A 230 10.89 0.32 -10.85
C ARG A 230 11.66 0.86 -9.66
N ARG A 231 10.97 1.12 -8.56
CA ARG A 231 11.56 1.74 -7.37
C ARG A 231 11.28 0.93 -6.11
N ILE A 232 12.34 0.65 -5.37
CA ILE A 232 12.30 0.21 -3.98
C ILE A 232 13.07 1.24 -3.15
N SER A 233 12.45 1.73 -2.09
CA SER A 233 13.06 2.71 -1.18
C SER A 233 13.13 2.12 0.22
N LEU A 234 14.34 2.02 0.77
CA LEU A 234 14.64 1.44 2.09
C LEU A 234 15.45 2.44 2.93
N ASP A 235 15.25 3.74 2.73
CA ASP A 235 16.08 4.77 3.33
C ASP A 235 15.88 4.85 4.85
N GLU A 236 16.94 5.26 5.56
CA GLU A 236 16.90 5.61 6.98
C GLU A 236 16.19 4.58 7.90
N GLN A 237 16.55 3.29 7.86
CA GLN A 237 15.98 2.31 8.80
C GLN A 237 16.51 2.55 10.23
N LYS A 238 15.59 2.62 11.21
CA LYS A 238 15.87 2.99 12.61
C LYS A 238 15.55 1.84 13.59
N GLY A 239 15.66 0.60 13.14
CA GLY A 239 15.41 -0.59 13.95
C GLY A 239 16.45 -0.81 15.04
N LYS A 240 16.14 -1.66 16.04
CA LYS A 240 17.12 -2.08 17.05
C LYS A 240 18.30 -2.83 16.42
N GLU A 241 17.99 -3.67 15.44
CA GLU A 241 19.00 -4.29 14.59
C GLU A 241 19.13 -3.43 13.32
N PRO A 242 20.36 -3.06 12.93
CA PRO A 242 20.56 -2.31 11.69
C PRO A 242 20.21 -3.16 10.48
N LEU A 243 19.82 -2.51 9.38
CA LEU A 243 19.74 -3.17 8.09
C LEU A 243 21.16 -3.61 7.69
N ARG A 244 21.38 -4.91 7.54
CA ARG A 244 22.69 -5.49 7.21
C ARG A 244 22.80 -5.91 5.76
N ARG A 245 21.71 -6.42 5.18
CA ARG A 245 21.71 -7.00 3.85
C ARG A 245 20.38 -6.78 3.12
N VAL A 246 20.47 -6.69 1.80
CA VAL A 246 19.33 -6.82 0.89
C VAL A 246 19.57 -8.05 0.02
N SER A 247 18.58 -8.93 -0.08
CA SER A 247 18.71 -10.13 -0.90
C SER A 247 18.88 -9.76 -2.38
N ALA A 248 19.91 -10.30 -3.02
CA ALA A 248 20.14 -10.10 -4.45
C ALA A 248 19.06 -10.75 -5.33
N ALA A 249 18.24 -11.66 -4.79
CA ALA A 249 17.11 -12.26 -5.49
C ALA A 249 16.12 -11.22 -6.03
N ILE A 250 16.06 -10.02 -5.41
CA ILE A 250 15.24 -8.91 -5.90
C ILE A 250 15.52 -8.59 -7.37
N PHE A 251 16.78 -8.65 -7.80
CA PHE A 251 17.19 -8.35 -9.17
C PHE A 251 16.81 -9.46 -10.17
N ALA A 252 16.60 -10.69 -9.70
CA ALA A 252 16.07 -11.77 -10.52
C ALA A 252 14.55 -11.59 -10.75
N HIS A 253 13.78 -11.29 -9.70
CA HIS A 253 12.32 -11.17 -9.78
C HIS A 253 11.83 -9.81 -10.29
N CYS A 254 12.67 -8.78 -10.19
CA CYS A 254 12.36 -7.41 -10.60
C CYS A 254 13.33 -6.96 -11.71
N PRO A 255 13.31 -7.60 -12.90
CA PRO A 255 14.23 -7.26 -13.98
C PRO A 255 14.04 -5.82 -14.50
N GLY A 256 12.92 -5.18 -14.17
CA GLY A 256 12.64 -3.81 -14.51
C GLY A 256 13.06 -2.78 -13.47
N LEU A 257 13.64 -3.18 -12.34
CA LEU A 257 14.05 -2.27 -11.27
C LEU A 257 15.01 -1.23 -11.84
N THR A 258 14.86 0.03 -11.47
CA THR A 258 15.73 1.14 -11.89
C THR A 258 16.33 1.83 -10.67
N SER A 259 15.65 1.81 -9.52
CA SER A 259 16.10 2.51 -8.33
C SER A 259 15.94 1.61 -7.10
N LEU A 260 17.04 1.40 -6.38
CA LEU A 260 17.08 0.81 -5.04
C LEU A 260 17.77 1.84 -4.13
N SER A 261 16.98 2.55 -3.32
CA SER A 261 17.49 3.56 -2.40
C SER A 261 17.77 2.94 -1.03
N LEU A 262 18.95 3.21 -0.49
CA LEU A 262 19.43 2.75 0.82
C LEU A 262 19.98 3.91 1.66
N GLN A 263 19.64 5.14 1.29
CA GLN A 263 20.25 6.35 1.81
C GLN A 263 20.07 6.46 3.32
N GLY A 264 21.15 6.78 4.03
CA GLY A 264 21.09 7.08 5.46
C GLY A 264 20.96 5.83 6.34
N ASN A 265 21.16 4.63 5.80
CA ASN A 265 21.38 3.43 6.59
C ASN A 265 22.86 3.36 7.03
N CYS A 266 23.12 2.92 8.27
CA CYS A 266 24.50 2.89 8.79
C CYS A 266 25.45 1.94 8.03
N ASN A 267 24.91 0.89 7.39
CA ASN A 267 25.68 -0.10 6.64
C ASN A 267 25.46 0.05 5.12
N GLU A 268 25.11 1.25 4.64
CA GLU A 268 24.75 1.48 3.24
C GLU A 268 25.84 0.99 2.26
N GLU A 269 27.10 1.35 2.51
CA GLU A 269 28.24 0.94 1.66
C GLU A 269 28.44 -0.58 1.66
N GLU A 270 28.41 -1.22 2.84
CA GLU A 270 28.56 -2.68 2.96
C GLU A 270 27.44 -3.44 2.22
N ILE A 271 26.20 -2.94 2.30
CA ILE A 271 25.07 -3.52 1.57
C ILE A 271 25.31 -3.41 0.07
N ARG A 272 25.73 -2.23 -0.42
CA ARG A 272 26.01 -2.01 -1.85
C ARG A 272 27.14 -2.91 -2.33
N ASP A 273 28.23 -3.00 -1.59
CA ASP A 273 29.36 -3.89 -1.90
C ASP A 273 28.94 -5.36 -1.98
N SER A 274 28.13 -5.80 -1.02
CA SER A 274 27.59 -7.16 -1.01
C SER A 274 26.70 -7.44 -2.22
N LEU A 275 25.91 -6.45 -2.67
CA LEU A 275 25.08 -6.58 -3.87
C LEU A 275 25.94 -6.65 -5.13
N VAL A 276 26.93 -5.77 -5.27
CA VAL A 276 27.83 -5.73 -6.44
C VAL A 276 28.60 -7.05 -6.61
N ARG A 277 29.00 -7.69 -5.52
CA ARG A 277 29.69 -8.99 -5.55
C ARG A 277 28.77 -10.15 -5.96
N SER A 278 27.45 -10.00 -5.87
CA SER A 278 26.50 -11.06 -6.24
C SER A 278 26.47 -11.33 -7.74
N ASP A 279 26.53 -12.60 -8.13
CA ASP A 279 26.35 -13.01 -9.54
C ASP A 279 24.98 -12.62 -10.10
N ILE A 280 23.93 -12.62 -9.25
CA ILE A 280 22.57 -12.25 -9.66
C ILE A 280 22.54 -10.78 -10.07
N TYR A 281 23.14 -9.91 -9.26
CA TYR A 281 23.23 -8.48 -9.54
C TYR A 281 24.09 -8.20 -10.77
N ARG A 282 25.26 -8.83 -10.90
CA ARG A 282 26.13 -8.69 -12.08
C ARG A 282 25.41 -9.09 -13.37
N LYS A 283 24.68 -10.22 -13.37
CA LYS A 283 23.84 -10.64 -14.50
C LYS A 283 22.73 -9.64 -14.82
N TRP A 284 22.15 -9.01 -13.79
CA TRP A 284 21.13 -7.99 -13.97
C TRP A 284 21.71 -6.69 -14.58
N GLN A 285 22.92 -6.27 -14.15
CA GLN A 285 23.59 -5.09 -14.71
C GLN A 285 23.88 -5.23 -16.21
N VAL A 286 24.40 -6.40 -16.63
CA VAL A 286 24.62 -6.69 -18.06
C VAL A 286 23.32 -6.57 -18.85
N ARG A 287 22.22 -7.15 -18.34
CA ARG A 287 20.90 -7.03 -18.97
C ARG A 287 20.39 -5.59 -19.05
N GLN A 288 20.63 -4.75 -18.04
CA GLN A 288 20.24 -3.33 -18.12
C GLN A 288 21.07 -2.58 -19.13
N LYS A 289 22.38 -2.81 -19.19
CA LYS A 289 23.26 -2.20 -20.19
C LYS A 289 22.78 -2.51 -21.60
N ASP A 290 22.51 -3.78 -21.90
CA ASP A 290 21.98 -4.19 -23.21
C ASP A 290 20.65 -3.51 -23.56
N ARG A 291 19.80 -3.23 -22.55
CA ARG A 291 18.53 -2.52 -22.76
C ARG A 291 18.74 -1.03 -23.04
N VAL A 292 19.70 -0.40 -22.37
CA VAL A 292 20.07 0.99 -22.62
C VAL A 292 20.68 1.13 -24.01
N ASP A 293 21.64 0.27 -24.35
CA ASP A 293 22.31 0.26 -25.66
C ASP A 293 21.31 0.06 -26.80
N LYS A 294 20.36 -0.88 -26.66
CA LYS A 294 19.27 -1.08 -27.63
C LYS A 294 18.36 0.15 -27.78
N LYS A 295 18.07 0.87 -26.70
CA LYS A 295 17.26 2.10 -26.76
C LYS A 295 17.98 3.24 -27.47
N LEU A 296 19.28 3.39 -27.20
CA LEU A 296 20.13 4.38 -27.87
C LEU A 296 20.21 4.10 -29.37
N HIS A 297 20.41 2.83 -29.76
CA HIS A 297 20.42 2.43 -31.18
C HIS A 297 19.06 2.60 -31.88
N ALA A 298 17.95 2.55 -31.14
CA ALA A 298 16.61 2.80 -31.67
C ALA A 298 16.25 4.30 -31.77
N GLY A 299 17.20 5.21 -31.53
CA GLY A 299 16.98 6.66 -31.61
C GLY A 299 16.24 7.27 -30.41
N GLY A 300 16.16 6.54 -29.29
CA GLY A 300 15.57 7.06 -28.05
C GLY A 300 16.58 7.78 -27.16
N GLN A 301 16.14 8.82 -26.44
CA GLN A 301 16.90 9.34 -25.29
C GLN A 301 16.91 8.28 -24.18
N ALA A 302 18.09 7.96 -23.66
CA ALA A 302 18.24 7.10 -22.49
C ALA A 302 18.79 7.92 -21.31
N ASP A 303 18.03 7.97 -20.22
CA ASP A 303 18.54 8.43 -18.94
C ASP A 303 19.38 7.31 -18.32
N LEU A 304 20.67 7.58 -18.12
CA LEU A 304 21.58 6.73 -17.35
C LEU A 304 21.29 6.90 -15.85
N ILE A 305 21.39 5.80 -15.11
CA ILE A 305 21.25 5.72 -13.64
C ILE A 305 22.63 5.73 -13.00
#